data_AF-A0A2S7U449-F1
#
_entry.id   AF-A0A2S7U449-F1
#
_cell.length_a   1.000
_cell.length_b   1.000
_cell.length_c   1.000
_cell.angle_alpha   90.00
_cell.angle_beta   90.00
_cell.angle_gamma   90.00
#
_symmetry.space_group_name_H-M   'P 1'
#
loop_
_entity.id
_entity.type
_entity.pdbx_description
1 polymer ?
#
loop_
_entity_poly.entity_id
_entity_poly.type
_entity_poly.pdbx_seq_one_letter_code
_entity_poly.pdbx_strand_id
1 'polypeptide(L)'
;MSHSKSQRGKPKSKILILKKLLMITGCLLVIVGTVLWFSRHAIANAVIDGVLVKVASKAKKVGIELVDLDSGEIEIPSPLEARVQQFRTDFDIGVPNKNKVRSRFESQNIELTAAGIFPPMARIQLQDFSLKFHPDDVPDDFPFDGFRSGSFLSAPLSVLDPEQALRNTLSGLETLFDENEVKADFNFSGYVSVQVQKDVSVDALLYTERLDGGVRRLRFKREDLQQIVEKADVRISDEMLDILSEYPLRAPVIILISHKAKQDAEAKKKQEYSYPDDAFRHINWSYQLTKLFGPEFAKRVTDSHETLDGNTVNERLMDFHNNAVARALVADGVKVEALEEIILSDPRVIRSPHEVPSYKGLLK
;
A
#
# COMPACT_ATOMS: atom_id res chain seq x y z
N MET A 1 3.99 0.71 -46.41
CA MET A 1 2.99 0.06 -45.54
C MET A 1 3.51 0.11 -44.12
N SER A 2 2.95 1.01 -43.33
CA SER A 2 3.24 1.25 -41.91
C SER A 2 2.01 0.85 -41.10
N HIS A 3 2.23 0.30 -39.90
CA HIS A 3 1.35 0.10 -38.74
C HIS A 3 1.63 -1.29 -38.14
N SER A 4 1.73 -1.50 -36.83
CA SER A 4 1.70 -0.66 -35.64
C SER A 4 2.28 -1.54 -34.52
N LYS A 5 3.38 -1.11 -33.89
CA LYS A 5 3.90 -1.78 -32.68
C LYS A 5 3.11 -1.25 -31.48
N SER A 6 2.16 -2.05 -31.01
CA SER A 6 1.49 -1.85 -29.73
C SER A 6 2.54 -1.85 -28.61
N GLN A 7 2.76 -0.69 -27.99
CA GLN A 7 3.57 -0.57 -26.79
C GLN A 7 2.79 -1.15 -25.60
N ARG A 8 3.08 -2.40 -25.23
CA ARG A 8 2.64 -2.99 -23.97
C ARG A 8 3.29 -2.23 -22.80
N GLY A 9 2.46 -1.54 -22.02
CA GLY A 9 2.86 -0.85 -20.80
C GLY A 9 3.52 -1.80 -19.79
N LYS A 10 4.67 -1.39 -19.25
CA LYS A 10 5.52 -2.18 -18.35
C LYS A 10 4.80 -2.51 -17.02
N PRO A 11 4.74 -3.78 -16.57
CA PRO A 11 4.07 -4.19 -15.32
C PRO A 11 4.83 -3.80 -14.03
N LYS A 12 6.15 -3.57 -14.09
CA LYS A 12 6.95 -2.97 -12.99
C LYS A 12 6.41 -1.62 -12.49
N SER A 13 5.49 -1.03 -13.25
CA SER A 13 4.92 0.27 -13.02
C SER A 13 3.96 0.34 -11.84
N LYS A 14 3.02 -0.62 -11.75
CA LYS A 14 1.82 -0.53 -10.90
C LYS A 14 2.08 -0.82 -9.42
N ILE A 15 2.97 -1.77 -9.12
CA ILE A 15 3.34 -2.12 -7.74
C ILE A 15 4.13 -1.00 -7.06
N LEU A 16 5.03 -0.34 -7.80
CA LEU A 16 5.75 0.86 -7.31
C LEU A 16 4.80 2.06 -7.12
N ILE A 17 3.72 2.15 -7.90
CA ILE A 17 2.69 3.19 -7.74
C ILE A 17 1.95 3.00 -6.41
N LEU A 18 1.64 1.77 -6.00
CA LEU A 18 0.87 1.49 -4.79
C LEU A 18 1.66 1.67 -3.49
N LYS A 19 2.94 1.23 -3.44
CA LYS A 19 3.86 1.58 -2.32
C LYS A 19 3.96 3.10 -2.17
N LYS A 20 4.04 3.81 -3.29
CA LYS A 20 4.02 5.29 -3.31
C LYS A 20 2.68 5.85 -2.87
N LEU A 21 1.53 5.26 -3.25
CA LEU A 21 0.19 5.70 -2.85
C LEU A 21 0.02 5.75 -1.33
N LEU A 22 0.46 4.71 -0.61
CA LEU A 22 0.42 4.64 0.86
C LEU A 22 1.37 5.65 1.52
N MET A 23 2.57 5.84 0.98
CA MET A 23 3.49 6.90 1.43
C MET A 23 2.94 8.30 1.17
N ILE A 24 2.16 8.44 0.10
CA ILE A 24 1.58 9.71 -0.34
C ILE A 24 0.40 10.13 0.52
N THR A 25 -0.43 9.20 1.01
CA THR A 25 -1.44 9.50 2.04
C THR A 25 -0.80 10.11 3.28
N GLY A 26 0.32 9.57 3.75
CA GLY A 26 1.00 10.14 4.92
C GLY A 26 1.79 11.42 4.62
N CYS A 27 2.28 11.63 3.39
CA CYS A 27 2.74 12.95 2.93
C CYS A 27 1.64 13.99 2.98
N LEU A 28 0.41 13.63 2.59
CA LEU A 28 -0.73 14.53 2.58
C LEU A 28 -1.00 15.06 3.99
N LEU A 29 -0.95 14.19 5.01
CA LEU A 29 -1.12 14.57 6.42
C LEU A 29 -0.10 15.65 6.85
N VAL A 30 1.15 15.52 6.38
CA VAL A 30 2.21 16.49 6.69
C VAL A 30 2.10 17.76 5.85
N ILE A 31 1.73 17.64 4.58
CA ILE A 31 1.46 18.77 3.68
C ILE A 31 0.35 19.63 4.28
N VAL A 32 -0.76 18.99 4.66
CA VAL A 32 -1.90 19.63 5.32
C VAL A 32 -1.45 20.29 6.63
N GLY A 33 -0.75 19.58 7.51
CA GLY A 33 -0.25 20.20 8.74
C GLY A 33 0.77 21.32 8.53
N THR A 34 1.58 21.25 7.47
CA THR A 34 2.53 22.31 7.11
C THR A 34 1.78 23.55 6.63
N VAL A 35 0.78 23.38 5.76
CA VAL A 35 -0.11 24.47 5.30
C VAL A 35 -0.74 25.17 6.48
N LEU A 36 -1.30 24.40 7.43
CA LEU A 36 -1.97 24.95 8.60
C LEU A 36 -1.01 25.62 9.59
N TRP A 37 0.20 25.10 9.73
CA TRP A 37 1.24 25.73 10.54
C TRP A 37 1.64 27.10 9.98
N PHE A 38 1.78 27.20 8.67
CA PHE A 38 2.06 28.47 8.03
C PHE A 38 0.85 29.42 8.11
N SER A 39 -0.39 28.93 8.00
CA SER A 39 -1.61 29.73 8.24
C SER A 39 -1.63 30.34 9.64
N ARG A 40 -1.09 29.66 10.66
CA ARG A 40 -0.91 30.18 12.04
C ARG A 40 0.08 31.36 12.12
N HIS A 41 1.01 31.51 11.18
CA HIS A 41 2.05 32.54 11.21
C HIS A 41 1.94 33.56 10.05
N ALA A 42 0.84 33.52 9.30
CA ALA A 42 0.64 34.26 8.07
C ALA A 42 -0.59 35.18 8.16
N ILE A 43 -0.28 36.46 8.44
CA ILE A 43 -1.09 37.65 8.21
C ILE A 43 -1.80 37.57 6.84
N ALA A 44 -3.13 37.58 6.84
CA ALA A 44 -4.03 37.71 5.68
C ALA A 44 -3.92 36.63 4.57
N ASN A 45 -5.06 36.32 3.95
CA ASN A 45 -5.26 35.32 2.89
C ASN A 45 -4.16 35.29 1.80
N ALA A 46 -3.51 36.42 1.50
CA ALA A 46 -2.44 36.52 0.51
C ALA A 46 -1.16 35.70 0.83
N VAL A 47 -0.85 35.45 2.10
CA VAL A 47 0.33 34.65 2.48
C VAL A 47 0.01 33.15 2.50
N ILE A 48 -1.24 32.79 2.79
CA ILE A 48 -1.76 31.41 2.73
C ILE A 48 -1.62 30.90 1.29
N ASP A 49 -2.03 31.68 0.30
CA ASP A 49 -1.87 31.32 -1.13
C ASP A 49 -0.40 31.11 -1.51
N GLY A 50 0.51 31.99 -1.06
CA GLY A 50 1.94 31.89 -1.38
C GLY A 50 2.62 30.68 -0.74
N VAL A 51 2.19 30.26 0.45
CA VAL A 51 2.67 29.05 1.12
C VAL A 51 2.06 27.82 0.47
N LEU A 52 0.76 27.82 0.23
CA LEU A 52 0.06 26.74 -0.47
C LEU A 52 0.74 26.44 -1.80
N VAL A 53 1.10 27.46 -2.57
CA VAL A 53 1.86 27.31 -3.82
C VAL A 53 3.24 26.67 -3.57
N LYS A 54 3.96 27.06 -2.51
CA LYS A 54 5.25 26.45 -2.16
C LYS A 54 5.11 25.00 -1.71
N VAL A 55 4.12 24.69 -0.89
CA VAL A 55 3.84 23.34 -0.41
C VAL A 55 3.36 22.47 -1.59
N ALA A 56 2.45 22.94 -2.43
CA ALA A 56 2.01 22.28 -3.66
C ALA A 56 3.19 22.03 -4.62
N SER A 57 4.08 23.01 -4.79
CA SER A 57 5.30 22.86 -5.61
C SER A 57 6.25 21.79 -5.04
N LYS A 58 6.42 21.73 -3.71
CA LYS A 58 7.23 20.70 -3.05
C LYS A 58 6.56 19.32 -3.08
N ALA A 59 5.25 19.26 -2.86
CA ALA A 59 4.42 18.07 -3.00
C ALA A 59 4.55 17.47 -4.41
N LYS A 60 4.53 18.33 -5.44
CA LYS A 60 4.71 17.92 -6.83
C LYS A 60 6.06 17.26 -7.09
N LYS A 61 7.13 17.71 -6.41
CA LYS A 61 8.47 17.08 -6.50
C LYS A 61 8.49 15.65 -5.94
N VAL A 62 7.62 15.33 -4.99
CA VAL A 62 7.48 13.99 -4.41
C VAL A 62 6.36 13.17 -5.07
N GLY A 63 5.75 13.68 -6.15
CA GLY A 63 4.72 12.96 -6.93
C GLY A 63 3.28 13.21 -6.47
N ILE A 64 3.02 14.29 -5.75
CA ILE A 64 1.70 14.66 -5.25
C ILE A 64 1.31 15.99 -5.89
N GLU A 65 0.35 15.96 -6.80
CA GLU A 65 -0.15 17.18 -7.43
C GLU A 65 -1.50 17.53 -6.80
N LEU A 66 -1.52 18.58 -5.98
CA LEU A 66 -2.76 19.12 -5.43
C LEU A 66 -3.56 19.73 -6.59
N VAL A 67 -4.79 19.27 -6.77
CA VAL A 67 -5.69 19.68 -7.87
C VAL A 67 -6.63 20.77 -7.38
N ASP A 68 -7.21 20.55 -6.20
CA ASP A 68 -8.11 21.50 -5.56
C ASP A 68 -7.85 21.50 -4.04
N LEU A 69 -7.94 22.68 -3.43
CA LEU A 69 -7.77 22.85 -1.99
C LEU A 69 -8.77 23.87 -1.49
N ASP A 70 -9.70 23.37 -0.68
CA ASP A 70 -10.72 24.14 0.00
C ASP A 70 -10.52 23.97 1.51
N SER A 71 -10.20 25.06 2.19
CA SER A 71 -10.14 25.11 3.64
C SER A 71 -11.31 25.94 4.13
N GLY A 72 -12.16 25.35 4.98
CA GLY A 72 -13.19 26.09 5.67
C GLY A 72 -12.62 27.08 6.69
N GLU A 73 -13.42 27.45 7.69
CA GLU A 73 -13.01 28.46 8.67
C GLU A 73 -11.77 28.02 9.47
N ILE A 74 -10.87 28.99 9.68
CA ILE A 74 -9.67 28.84 10.49
C ILE A 74 -9.92 29.54 11.84
N GLU A 75 -9.90 28.77 12.92
CA GLU A 75 -10.03 29.27 14.28
C GLU A 75 -8.68 29.23 14.99
N ILE A 76 -8.36 30.29 15.72
CA ILE A 76 -7.16 30.37 16.57
C ILE A 76 -7.63 30.55 18.02
N PRO A 77 -8.03 29.47 18.71
CA PRO A 77 -8.58 29.55 20.06
C PRO A 77 -7.54 30.00 21.09
N SER A 78 -6.24 29.75 20.84
CA SER A 78 -5.17 30.20 21.72
C SER A 78 -3.86 30.43 20.96
N PRO A 79 -2.85 31.09 21.57
CA PRO A 79 -1.53 31.23 20.96
C PRO A 79 -0.81 29.91 20.65
N LEU A 80 -1.24 28.81 21.26
CA LEU A 80 -0.62 27.48 21.16
C LEU A 80 -1.43 26.50 20.30
N GLU A 81 -2.58 26.93 19.79
CA GLU A 81 -3.52 26.05 19.12
C GLU A 81 -4.15 26.72 17.90
N ALA A 82 -4.25 26.00 16.79
CA ALA A 82 -4.96 26.42 15.59
C ALA A 82 -5.85 25.29 15.10
N ARG A 83 -7.06 25.60 14.63
CA ARG A 83 -8.04 24.64 14.13
C ARG A 83 -8.50 25.04 12.74
N VAL A 84 -8.70 24.06 11.87
CA VAL A 84 -9.32 24.23 10.56
C VAL A 84 -10.47 23.27 10.41
N GLN A 85 -11.64 23.83 10.11
CA GLN A 85 -12.86 23.07 9.95
C GLN A 85 -13.12 22.77 8.47
N GLN A 86 -13.75 21.62 8.21
CA GLN A 86 -14.24 21.23 6.89
C GLN A 86 -13.17 21.30 5.79
N PHE A 87 -11.96 20.85 6.10
CA PHE A 87 -10.88 20.82 5.13
C PHE A 87 -11.16 19.77 4.06
N ARG A 88 -11.05 20.17 2.78
CA ARG A 88 -11.19 19.28 1.63
C ARG A 88 -10.10 19.55 0.61
N THR A 89 -9.52 18.47 0.09
CA THR A 89 -8.57 18.57 -1.01
C THR A 89 -8.72 17.41 -1.98
N ASP A 90 -8.73 17.75 -3.26
CA ASP A 90 -8.60 16.79 -4.35
C ASP A 90 -7.14 16.81 -4.80
N PHE A 91 -6.53 15.63 -4.92
CA PHE A 91 -5.14 15.50 -5.30
C PHE A 91 -4.91 14.32 -6.23
N ASP A 92 -4.04 14.54 -7.19
CA ASP A 92 -3.55 13.57 -8.13
C ASP A 92 -2.28 12.93 -7.56
N ILE A 93 -2.35 11.63 -7.33
CA ILE A 93 -1.19 10.85 -6.93
C ILE A 93 -0.52 10.31 -8.19
N GLY A 94 0.57 10.93 -8.62
CA GLY A 94 1.26 10.59 -9.87
C GLY A 94 2.74 10.33 -9.67
N VAL A 95 3.26 9.24 -10.25
CA VAL A 95 4.69 9.19 -10.58
C VAL A 95 4.89 10.05 -11.82
N PRO A 96 5.93 10.91 -11.89
CA PRO A 96 6.24 11.62 -13.14
C PRO A 96 6.26 10.64 -14.33
N ASN A 97 5.45 10.91 -15.36
CA ASN A 97 5.26 10.11 -16.58
C ASN A 97 4.45 8.79 -16.46
N LYS A 98 3.50 8.66 -15.53
CA LYS A 98 2.54 7.52 -15.44
C LYS A 98 1.12 7.96 -15.09
N ASN A 99 0.16 7.03 -15.18
CA ASN A 99 -1.23 7.22 -14.75
C ASN A 99 -1.27 7.79 -13.32
N LYS A 100 -2.03 8.86 -13.15
CA LYS A 100 -2.30 9.50 -11.87
C LYS A 100 -3.47 8.77 -11.20
N VAL A 101 -3.46 8.69 -9.87
CA VAL A 101 -4.60 8.22 -9.07
C VAL A 101 -5.22 9.43 -8.40
N ARG A 102 -6.36 9.87 -8.92
CA ARG A 102 -7.18 10.92 -8.31
C ARG A 102 -7.66 10.44 -6.96
N SER A 103 -7.53 11.29 -5.96
CA SER A 103 -7.90 11.00 -4.59
C SER A 103 -8.57 12.23 -3.99
N ARG A 104 -9.55 11.99 -3.11
CA ARG A 104 -10.22 13.02 -2.34
C ARG A 104 -9.96 12.79 -0.86
N PHE A 105 -9.48 13.81 -0.17
CA PHE A 105 -9.34 13.84 1.28
C PHE A 105 -10.26 14.89 1.87
N GLU A 106 -10.97 14.51 2.91
CA GLU A 106 -11.85 15.39 3.67
C GLU A 106 -11.56 15.20 5.16
N SER A 107 -11.58 16.28 5.94
CA SER A 107 -11.43 16.22 7.40
C SER A 107 -12.36 17.23 8.05
N GLN A 108 -13.14 16.80 9.03
CA GLN A 108 -14.04 17.69 9.75
C GLN A 108 -13.28 18.71 10.59
N ASN A 109 -12.24 18.25 11.28
CA ASN A 109 -11.41 19.09 12.11
C ASN A 109 -9.94 18.71 11.94
N ILE A 110 -9.10 19.73 11.78
CA ILE A 110 -7.66 19.62 11.82
C ILE A 110 -7.14 20.57 12.88
N GLU A 111 -6.53 20.01 13.91
CA GLU A 111 -5.97 20.77 15.01
C GLU A 111 -4.44 20.72 14.97
N LEU A 112 -3.82 21.87 15.19
CA LEU A 112 -2.40 22.00 15.42
C LEU A 112 -2.18 22.48 16.84
N THR A 113 -1.46 21.68 17.63
CA THR A 113 -1.17 21.99 19.03
C THR A 113 0.34 22.10 19.23
N ALA A 114 0.80 23.11 19.98
CA ALA A 114 2.20 23.24 20.34
C ALA A 114 2.66 22.07 21.21
N ALA A 115 3.76 21.43 20.82
CA ALA A 115 4.36 20.30 21.51
C ALA A 115 5.73 20.63 22.15
N GLY A 116 6.30 21.78 21.80
CA GLY A 116 7.56 22.30 22.33
C GLY A 116 7.72 23.77 21.93
N ILE A 117 8.40 24.56 22.77
CA ILE A 117 8.62 25.99 22.53
C ILE A 117 10.06 26.23 22.05
N PHE A 118 11.03 25.54 22.65
CA PHE A 118 12.45 25.65 22.31
C PHE A 118 13.09 24.25 22.27
N PRO A 119 13.29 23.65 21.09
CA PRO A 119 12.86 24.13 19.76
C PRO A 119 11.33 24.12 19.62
N PRO A 120 10.76 24.98 18.75
CA PRO A 120 9.32 24.97 18.53
C PRO A 120 8.92 23.70 17.78
N MET A 121 7.95 22.99 18.34
CA MET A 121 7.41 21.74 17.81
C MET A 121 5.89 21.80 17.80
N ALA A 122 5.26 21.14 16.85
CA ALA A 122 3.80 21.04 16.79
C ALA A 122 3.35 19.60 16.57
N ARG A 123 2.19 19.24 17.09
CA ARG A 123 1.46 18.03 16.68
C ARG A 123 0.33 18.44 15.75
N ILE A 124 0.04 17.56 14.80
CA ILE A 124 -1.14 17.64 13.95
C ILE A 124 -2.08 16.56 14.43
N GLN A 125 -3.32 16.94 14.71
CA GLN A 125 -4.40 16.03 15.00
C GLN A 125 -5.48 16.16 13.94
N LEU A 126 -5.90 15.03 13.38
CA LEU A 126 -7.02 14.92 12.46
C LEU A 126 -8.09 14.08 13.11
N GLN A 127 -9.33 14.53 12.98
CA GLN A 127 -10.50 13.83 13.47
C GLN A 127 -11.52 13.72 12.34
N ASP A 128 -12.17 12.55 12.29
CA ASP A 128 -13.19 12.20 11.31
C ASP A 128 -12.77 12.47 9.86
N PHE A 129 -11.52 12.14 9.53
CA PHE A 129 -11.05 12.27 8.16
C PHE A 129 -11.57 11.12 7.30
N SER A 130 -11.79 11.40 6.02
CA SER A 130 -12.04 10.39 4.99
C SER A 130 -11.06 10.55 3.85
N LEU A 131 -10.71 9.44 3.23
CA LEU A 131 -9.88 9.39 2.03
C LEU A 131 -10.56 8.44 1.06
N LYS A 132 -10.80 8.87 -0.18
CA LYS A 132 -11.36 8.03 -1.23
C LYS A 132 -10.52 8.11 -2.49
N PHE A 133 -10.34 6.97 -3.15
CA PHE A 133 -9.74 6.92 -4.47
C PHE A 133 -10.82 7.10 -5.54
N HIS A 134 -10.46 7.70 -6.68
CA HIS A 134 -11.39 7.79 -7.80
C HIS A 134 -11.56 6.40 -8.43
N PRO A 135 -12.80 5.91 -8.62
CA PRO A 135 -13.07 4.54 -9.05
C PRO A 135 -12.39 4.19 -10.37
N ASP A 136 -12.39 5.09 -11.36
CA ASP A 136 -11.73 4.84 -12.66
C ASP A 136 -10.19 4.66 -12.58
N ASP A 137 -9.56 5.09 -11.49
CA ASP A 137 -8.10 5.08 -11.37
C ASP A 137 -7.58 3.90 -10.53
N VAL A 138 -8.47 3.20 -9.82
CA VAL A 138 -8.20 1.92 -9.17
C VAL A 138 -8.66 0.77 -10.05
N PRO A 139 -7.90 -0.34 -10.11
CA PRO A 139 -8.38 -1.54 -10.80
C PRO A 139 -9.76 -1.98 -10.28
N ASP A 140 -10.64 -2.48 -11.16
CA ASP A 140 -11.99 -2.97 -10.79
C ASP A 140 -11.94 -4.06 -9.69
N ASP A 141 -10.81 -4.76 -9.62
CA ASP A 141 -10.47 -5.82 -8.69
C ASP A 141 -9.70 -5.35 -7.43
N PHE A 142 -9.49 -4.04 -7.28
CA PHE A 142 -8.79 -3.48 -6.13
C PHE A 142 -9.74 -3.42 -4.93
N PRO A 143 -9.45 -4.15 -3.84
CA PRO A 143 -10.45 -4.36 -2.79
C PRO A 143 -10.62 -3.14 -1.86
N PHE A 144 -9.79 -2.11 -1.98
CA PHE A 144 -9.79 -0.96 -1.07
C PHE A 144 -10.38 0.30 -1.72
N ASP A 145 -11.52 0.75 -1.20
CA ASP A 145 -12.22 1.96 -1.65
C ASP A 145 -11.64 3.22 -0.98
N GLY A 146 -11.28 3.11 0.30
CA GLY A 146 -10.72 4.23 1.05
C GLY A 146 -10.83 4.11 2.57
N PHE A 147 -10.57 5.22 3.25
CA PHE A 147 -10.75 5.38 4.70
C PHE A 147 -12.05 6.12 5.02
N ARG A 148 -12.76 5.61 6.01
CA ARG A 148 -13.94 6.22 6.62
C ARG A 148 -13.64 6.52 8.08
N SER A 149 -14.00 7.72 8.53
CA SER A 149 -13.94 8.15 9.93
C SER A 149 -12.60 7.84 10.61
N GLY A 150 -11.52 8.34 10.01
CA GLY A 150 -10.17 8.19 10.53
C GLY A 150 -9.82 9.26 11.58
N SER A 151 -8.95 8.89 12.49
CA SER A 151 -8.25 9.76 13.41
C SER A 151 -6.74 9.59 13.25
N PHE A 152 -6.01 10.68 13.36
CA PHE A 152 -4.56 10.67 13.30
C PHE A 152 -4.00 11.70 14.26
N LEU A 153 -2.94 11.33 14.97
CA LEU A 153 -2.12 12.22 15.77
C LEU A 153 -0.67 12.02 15.33
N SER A 154 -0.04 13.08 14.82
CA SER A 154 1.34 13.02 14.40
C SER A 154 2.30 12.90 15.59
N ALA A 155 3.50 12.39 15.31
CA ALA A 155 4.65 12.69 16.16
C ALA A 155 4.89 14.21 16.20
N PRO A 156 5.54 14.75 17.24
CA PRO A 156 5.96 16.15 17.24
C PRO A 156 6.82 16.46 16.01
N LEU A 157 6.41 17.46 15.23
CA LEU A 157 7.09 17.89 14.03
C LEU A 157 7.82 19.20 14.29
N SER A 158 9.04 19.30 13.74
CA SER A 158 9.79 20.55 13.75
C SER A 158 9.03 21.59 12.96
N VAL A 159 8.78 22.70 13.64
CA VAL A 159 8.11 23.86 13.08
C VAL A 159 9.09 24.69 12.23
N LEU A 160 10.35 24.76 12.62
CA LEU A 160 11.37 25.56 11.91
C LEU A 160 11.85 24.91 10.62
N ASP A 161 11.71 23.58 10.53
CA ASP A 161 12.16 22.81 9.36
C ASP A 161 11.05 21.87 8.87
N PRO A 162 10.02 22.43 8.22
CA PRO A 162 8.91 21.64 7.68
C PRO A 162 9.35 20.66 6.60
N GLU A 163 10.48 20.93 5.93
CA GLU A 163 11.02 20.03 4.92
C GLU A 163 11.62 18.78 5.56
N GLN A 164 12.38 18.94 6.63
CA GLN A 164 12.88 17.81 7.41
C GLN A 164 11.74 17.06 8.10
N ALA A 165 10.71 17.75 8.59
CA ALA A 165 9.51 17.11 9.14
C ALA A 165 8.83 16.21 8.10
N LEU A 166 8.66 16.67 6.86
CA LEU A 166 8.13 15.88 5.76
C LEU A 166 9.00 14.66 5.43
N ARG A 167 10.33 14.86 5.33
CA ARG A 167 11.27 13.75 5.09
C ARG A 167 11.20 12.70 6.20
N ASN A 168 11.14 13.12 7.46
CA ASN A 168 11.08 12.22 8.60
C ASN A 168 9.78 11.41 8.62
N THR A 169 8.64 12.03 8.34
CA THR A 169 7.37 11.31 8.25
C THR A 169 7.36 10.32 7.09
N LEU A 170 7.87 10.73 5.92
CA LEU A 170 8.03 9.83 4.78
C LEU A 170 8.90 8.62 5.10
N SER A 171 10.06 8.85 5.70
CA SER A 171 10.96 7.80 6.14
C SER A 171 10.31 6.88 7.19
N GLY A 172 9.51 7.44 8.11
CA GLY A 172 8.75 6.65 9.09
C GLY A 172 7.70 5.75 8.44
N LEU A 173 7.01 6.23 7.40
CA LEU A 173 6.05 5.43 6.62
C LEU A 173 6.74 4.36 5.78
N GLU A 174 7.89 4.67 5.19
CA GLU A 174 8.75 3.69 4.51
C GLU A 174 9.15 2.58 5.48
N THR A 175 9.58 2.95 6.68
CA THR A 175 9.95 2.01 7.74
C THR A 175 8.73 1.17 8.18
N LEU A 176 7.55 1.77 8.37
CA LEU A 176 6.32 1.00 8.64
C LEU A 176 5.97 0.04 7.49
N PHE A 177 6.23 0.39 6.23
CA PHE A 177 5.97 -0.49 5.11
C PHE A 177 6.98 -1.65 5.05
N ASP A 178 8.27 -1.33 5.22
CA ASP A 178 9.39 -2.25 5.03
C ASP A 178 9.72 -3.11 6.27
N GLU A 179 9.42 -2.61 7.47
CA GLU A 179 9.73 -3.26 8.74
C GLU A 179 8.49 -3.51 9.62
N ASN A 180 7.33 -2.95 9.25
CA ASN A 180 6.08 -2.96 10.05
C ASN A 180 6.14 -2.16 11.35
N GLU A 181 7.33 -1.88 11.87
CA GLU A 181 7.55 -1.21 13.14
C GLU A 181 8.32 0.10 12.91
N VAL A 182 8.01 1.12 13.70
CA VAL A 182 8.74 2.39 13.67
C VAL A 182 8.81 2.98 15.08
N LYS A 183 9.96 3.55 15.42
CA LYS A 183 10.12 4.33 16.65
C LYS A 183 9.65 5.76 16.43
N ALA A 184 8.33 5.96 16.48
CA ALA A 184 7.71 7.28 16.32
C ALA A 184 6.48 7.42 17.22
N ASP A 185 6.20 8.65 17.67
CA ASP A 185 5.13 8.94 18.62
C ASP A 185 3.81 9.33 17.92
N PHE A 186 3.31 8.51 16.99
CA PHE A 186 2.11 8.80 16.19
C PHE A 186 0.95 7.84 16.52
N ASN A 187 -0.29 8.32 16.59
CA ASN A 187 -1.47 7.44 16.68
C ASN A 187 -2.27 7.54 15.38
N PHE A 188 -2.83 6.41 14.98
CA PHE A 188 -3.76 6.29 13.88
C PHE A 188 -4.88 5.33 14.27
N SER A 189 -6.12 5.66 13.92
CA SER A 189 -7.22 4.71 13.92
C SER A 189 -8.19 5.06 12.79
N GLY A 190 -8.70 4.10 12.04
CA GLY A 190 -9.72 4.40 11.05
C GLY A 190 -10.29 3.14 10.43
N TYR A 191 -11.48 3.26 9.86
CA TYR A 191 -12.12 2.15 9.17
C TYR A 191 -11.73 2.17 7.70
N VAL A 192 -11.16 1.07 7.23
CA VAL A 192 -10.86 0.86 5.81
C VAL A 192 -12.03 0.13 5.20
N SER A 193 -12.68 0.76 4.23
CA SER A 193 -13.81 0.20 3.52
C SER A 193 -13.31 -0.75 2.43
N VAL A 194 -13.67 -2.02 2.55
CA VAL A 194 -13.31 -3.08 1.61
C VAL A 194 -14.54 -3.51 0.81
N GLN A 195 -14.46 -3.43 -0.52
CA GLN A 195 -15.55 -3.90 -1.38
C GLN A 195 -15.43 -5.42 -1.59
N VAL A 196 -16.43 -6.16 -1.12
CA VAL A 196 -16.42 -7.64 -1.17
C VAL A 196 -17.31 -8.19 -2.27
N GLN A 197 -18.39 -7.49 -2.61
CA GLN A 197 -19.29 -7.81 -3.72
C GLN A 197 -19.81 -6.51 -4.32
N LYS A 198 -20.51 -6.60 -5.45
CA LYS A 198 -21.20 -5.45 -6.03
C LYS A 198 -22.15 -4.86 -4.98
N ASP A 199 -21.96 -3.59 -4.66
CA ASP A 199 -22.72 -2.83 -3.66
C ASP A 199 -22.63 -3.33 -2.20
N VAL A 200 -21.70 -4.25 -1.89
CA VAL A 200 -21.44 -4.70 -0.51
C VAL A 200 -20.04 -4.27 -0.08
N SER A 201 -19.98 -3.41 0.94
CA SER A 201 -18.75 -2.98 1.60
C SER A 201 -18.72 -3.45 3.05
N VAL A 202 -17.52 -3.79 3.52
CA VAL A 202 -17.26 -4.22 4.89
C VAL A 202 -16.06 -3.43 5.39
N ASP A 203 -16.19 -2.88 6.59
CA ASP A 203 -15.15 -2.05 7.18
C ASP A 203 -14.19 -2.89 8.03
N ALA A 204 -12.89 -2.63 7.90
CA ALA A 204 -11.85 -3.17 8.78
C ALA A 204 -11.18 -2.05 9.57
N LEU A 205 -11.13 -2.18 10.90
CA LEU A 205 -10.42 -1.22 11.75
C LEU A 205 -8.90 -1.37 11.54
N LEU A 206 -8.26 -0.32 11.00
CA LEU A 206 -6.82 -0.13 11.01
C LEU A 206 -6.46 0.77 12.20
N TYR A 207 -5.54 0.33 13.06
CA TYR A 207 -5.15 1.09 14.23
C TYR A 207 -3.65 0.99 14.52
N THR A 208 -3.15 1.90 15.35
CA THR A 208 -1.79 1.85 15.87
C THR A 208 -1.72 1.02 17.13
N GLU A 209 -0.86 0.00 17.11
CA GLU A 209 -0.49 -0.78 18.27
C GLU A 209 0.81 -0.23 18.86
N ARG A 210 0.85 -0.07 20.18
CA ARG A 210 2.03 0.42 20.91
C ARG A 210 2.78 -0.77 21.49
N LEU A 211 4.07 -0.84 21.18
CA LEU A 211 5.00 -1.85 21.68
C LEU A 211 5.96 -1.23 22.71
N ASP A 212 6.75 -2.09 23.35
CA ASP A 212 7.78 -1.67 24.29
C ASP A 212 8.84 -0.77 23.65
N GLY A 213 9.50 0.06 24.47
CA GLY A 213 10.58 0.95 23.99
C GLY A 213 10.12 2.12 23.12
N GLY A 214 8.81 2.39 23.05
CA GLY A 214 8.24 3.48 22.23
C GLY A 214 8.13 3.13 20.75
N VAL A 215 8.20 1.84 20.42
CA VAL A 215 7.95 1.33 19.07
C VAL A 215 6.44 1.30 18.82
N ARG A 216 6.03 1.61 17.59
CA ARG A 216 4.65 1.57 17.14
C ARG A 216 4.56 0.81 15.83
N ARG A 217 3.44 0.14 15.60
CA ARG A 217 3.10 -0.49 14.32
C ARG A 217 1.64 -0.29 13.98
N LEU A 218 1.29 -0.50 12.72
CA LEU A 218 -0.10 -0.53 12.28
C LEU A 218 -0.60 -1.97 12.28
N ARG A 219 -1.85 -2.18 12.71
CA ARG A 219 -2.54 -3.47 12.60
C ARG A 219 -3.97 -3.31 12.12
N PHE A 220 -4.42 -4.23 11.27
CA PHE A 220 -5.85 -4.45 11.13
C PHE A 220 -6.36 -5.30 12.29
N LYS A 221 -7.55 -4.98 12.77
CA LYS A 221 -8.26 -5.85 13.70
C LYS A 221 -8.62 -7.17 12.99
N ARG A 222 -8.08 -8.29 13.49
CA ARG A 222 -8.17 -9.60 12.84
C ARG A 222 -9.62 -10.05 12.65
N GLU A 223 -10.48 -9.81 13.64
CA GLU A 223 -11.89 -10.21 13.59
C GLU A 223 -12.67 -9.48 12.49
N ASP A 224 -12.25 -8.27 12.13
CA ASP A 224 -12.89 -7.52 11.05
C ASP A 224 -12.43 -8.07 9.67
N LEU A 225 -11.17 -8.50 9.55
CA LEU A 225 -10.68 -9.21 8.35
C LEU A 225 -11.37 -10.55 8.16
N GLN A 226 -11.61 -11.30 9.24
CA GLN A 226 -12.37 -12.55 9.20
C GLN A 226 -13.78 -12.33 8.63
N GLN A 227 -14.49 -11.28 9.08
CA GLN A 227 -15.81 -10.92 8.56
C GLN A 227 -15.78 -10.53 7.08
N ILE A 228 -14.71 -9.86 6.62
CA ILE A 228 -14.51 -9.56 5.19
C ILE A 228 -14.43 -10.86 4.39
N VAL A 229 -13.61 -11.81 4.83
CA VAL A 229 -13.40 -13.10 4.15
C VAL A 229 -14.68 -13.91 4.08
N GLU A 230 -15.42 -14.00 5.19
CA GLU A 230 -16.72 -14.70 5.27
C GLU A 230 -17.75 -14.10 4.31
N LYS A 231 -17.84 -12.77 4.22
CA LYS A 231 -18.78 -12.08 3.33
C LYS A 231 -18.36 -12.11 1.86
N ALA A 232 -17.06 -12.13 1.60
CA ALA A 232 -16.51 -12.25 0.26
C ALA A 232 -16.65 -13.68 -0.32
N ASP A 233 -16.97 -14.67 0.52
CA ASP A 233 -16.98 -16.10 0.17
C ASP A 233 -15.63 -16.56 -0.43
N VAL A 234 -14.53 -16.02 0.12
CA VAL A 234 -13.17 -16.36 -0.29
C VAL A 234 -12.55 -17.28 0.75
N ARG A 235 -11.79 -18.27 0.30
CA ARG A 235 -11.01 -19.14 1.19
C ARG A 235 -9.64 -18.51 1.46
N ILE A 236 -9.36 -18.22 2.72
CA ILE A 236 -8.08 -17.71 3.22
C ILE A 236 -7.68 -18.53 4.45
N SER A 237 -6.40 -18.85 4.60
CA SER A 237 -5.90 -19.58 5.78
C SER A 237 -5.77 -18.65 6.99
N ASP A 238 -5.81 -19.22 8.19
CA ASP A 238 -5.63 -18.44 9.42
C ASP A 238 -4.31 -17.65 9.44
N GLU A 239 -3.23 -18.29 8.97
CA GLU A 239 -1.92 -17.66 8.86
C GLU A 239 -1.93 -16.49 7.86
N MET A 240 -2.63 -16.61 6.73
CA MET A 240 -2.73 -15.50 5.78
C MET A 240 -3.54 -14.33 6.37
N LEU A 241 -4.61 -14.61 7.13
CA LEU A 241 -5.30 -13.59 7.90
C LEU A 241 -4.38 -12.90 8.92
N ASP A 242 -3.46 -13.65 9.53
CA ASP A 242 -2.49 -13.08 10.47
C ASP A 242 -1.56 -12.15 9.70
N ILE A 243 -0.97 -12.62 8.58
CA ILE A 243 -0.11 -11.78 7.74
C ILE A 243 -0.81 -10.48 7.32
N LEU A 244 -2.08 -10.55 6.90
CA LEU A 244 -2.84 -9.36 6.51
C LEU A 244 -3.13 -8.43 7.70
N SER A 245 -3.41 -8.97 8.88
CA SER A 245 -3.58 -8.22 10.12
C SER A 245 -2.28 -7.53 10.56
N GLU A 246 -1.18 -8.27 10.47
CA GLU A 246 0.15 -7.84 10.90
C GLU A 246 0.77 -6.82 9.95
N TYR A 247 0.55 -6.94 8.65
CA TYR A 247 1.18 -6.08 7.63
C TYR A 247 0.13 -5.32 6.81
N PRO A 248 -0.65 -4.43 7.42
CA PRO A 248 -1.77 -3.76 6.75
C PRO A 248 -1.33 -2.92 5.54
N LEU A 249 -0.13 -2.35 5.58
CA LEU A 249 0.42 -1.58 4.45
C LEU A 249 0.87 -2.48 3.29
N ARG A 250 1.14 -3.77 3.52
CA ARG A 250 1.48 -4.73 2.47
C ARG A 250 0.26 -5.43 1.90
N ALA A 251 -0.83 -5.57 2.67
CA ALA A 251 -2.04 -6.28 2.28
C ALA A 251 -2.56 -5.90 0.86
N PRO A 252 -2.73 -4.61 0.50
CA PRO A 252 -3.14 -4.24 -0.87
C PRO A 252 -2.19 -4.72 -1.95
N VAL A 253 -0.89 -4.70 -1.67
CA VAL A 253 0.14 -5.09 -2.63
C VAL A 253 0.19 -6.61 -2.79
N ILE A 254 0.03 -7.36 -1.71
CA ILE A 254 -0.02 -8.82 -1.72
C ILE A 254 -1.20 -9.29 -2.57
N ILE A 255 -2.39 -8.72 -2.36
CA ILE A 255 -3.60 -9.06 -3.11
C ILE A 255 -3.43 -8.74 -4.60
N LEU A 256 -2.92 -7.54 -4.93
CA LEU A 256 -2.66 -7.14 -6.31
C LEU A 256 -1.68 -8.07 -7.02
N ILE A 257 -0.58 -8.45 -6.34
CA ILE A 257 0.44 -9.35 -6.88
C ILE A 257 -0.14 -10.75 -7.14
N SER A 258 -0.94 -11.29 -6.22
CA SER A 258 -1.62 -12.57 -6.38
C SER A 258 -2.62 -12.55 -7.56
N HIS A 259 -3.49 -11.54 -7.59
CA HIS A 259 -4.48 -11.42 -8.65
C HIS A 259 -3.84 -11.25 -10.02
N LYS A 260 -2.80 -10.42 -10.12
CA LYS A 260 -2.07 -10.21 -11.38
C LYS A 260 -1.40 -11.50 -11.87
N ALA A 261 -0.80 -12.27 -10.98
CA ALA A 261 -0.19 -13.55 -11.34
C ALA A 261 -1.23 -14.54 -11.90
N LYS A 262 -2.41 -14.60 -11.27
CA LYS A 262 -3.55 -15.40 -11.74
C LYS A 262 -4.03 -14.95 -13.12
N GLN A 263 -4.30 -13.67 -13.31
CA GLN A 263 -4.74 -13.12 -14.60
C GLN A 263 -3.74 -13.40 -15.73
N ASP A 264 -2.44 -13.24 -15.46
CA ASP A 264 -1.39 -13.51 -16.44
C ASP A 264 -1.37 -14.99 -16.83
N ALA A 265 -1.43 -15.90 -15.85
CA ALA A 265 -1.50 -17.33 -16.08
C ALA A 265 -2.71 -17.73 -16.95
N GLU A 266 -3.90 -17.23 -16.61
CA GLU A 266 -5.13 -17.49 -17.37
C GLU A 266 -5.05 -16.94 -18.81
N ALA A 267 -4.47 -15.75 -18.99
CA ALA A 267 -4.29 -15.16 -20.30
C ALA A 267 -3.33 -15.98 -21.19
N LYS A 268 -2.33 -16.64 -20.60
CA LYS A 268 -1.41 -17.54 -21.30
C LYS A 268 -2.07 -18.86 -21.67
N LYS A 269 -2.81 -19.47 -20.72
CA LYS A 269 -3.58 -20.70 -20.97
C LYS A 269 -4.63 -20.53 -22.08
N LYS A 270 -5.24 -19.35 -22.17
CA LYS A 270 -6.17 -19.00 -23.26
C LYS A 270 -5.50 -18.91 -24.63
N GLN A 271 -4.21 -18.56 -24.68
CA GLN A 271 -3.44 -18.50 -25.93
C GLN A 271 -2.90 -19.88 -26.33
N GLU A 272 -2.45 -20.66 -25.35
CA GLU A 272 -1.93 -22.01 -25.54
C GLU A 272 -2.49 -22.93 -24.46
N TYR A 273 -3.33 -23.89 -24.86
CA TYR A 273 -4.00 -24.78 -23.91
C TYR A 273 -3.03 -25.65 -23.10
N SER A 274 -1.89 -26.02 -23.67
CA SER A 274 -0.81 -26.78 -23.03
C SER A 274 0.07 -25.96 -22.10
N TYR A 275 -0.19 -24.66 -21.95
CA TYR A 275 0.64 -23.78 -21.13
C TYR A 275 0.60 -24.22 -19.65
N PRO A 276 1.76 -24.31 -18.96
CA PRO A 276 1.81 -24.68 -17.55
C PRO A 276 1.42 -23.48 -16.67
N ASP A 277 0.15 -23.09 -16.74
CA ASP A 277 -0.41 -21.89 -16.11
C ASP A 277 -0.26 -21.89 -14.60
N ASP A 278 -0.37 -23.07 -13.97
CA ASP A 278 -0.25 -23.23 -12.54
C ASP A 278 1.19 -22.96 -12.06
N ALA A 279 2.18 -23.63 -12.66
CA ALA A 279 3.60 -23.37 -12.40
C ALA A 279 3.98 -21.91 -12.67
N PHE A 280 3.45 -21.34 -13.77
CA PHE A 280 3.65 -19.93 -14.08
C PHE A 280 3.06 -19.01 -13.00
N ARG A 281 1.83 -19.27 -12.54
CA ARG A 281 1.16 -18.50 -11.49
C ARG A 281 2.01 -18.48 -10.22
N HIS A 282 2.39 -19.65 -9.70
CA HIS A 282 3.16 -19.76 -8.46
C HIS A 282 4.55 -19.13 -8.58
N ILE A 283 5.27 -19.37 -9.67
CA ILE A 283 6.60 -18.79 -9.87
C ILE A 283 6.52 -17.26 -10.01
N ASN A 284 5.61 -16.75 -10.84
CA ASN A 284 5.45 -15.31 -11.00
C ASN A 284 5.03 -14.65 -9.67
N TRP A 285 4.08 -15.26 -8.96
CA TRP A 285 3.59 -14.76 -7.67
C TRP A 285 4.72 -14.67 -6.63
N SER A 286 5.39 -15.80 -6.35
CA SER A 286 6.49 -15.87 -5.39
C SER A 286 7.68 -14.98 -5.81
N TYR A 287 8.01 -14.91 -7.10
CA TYR A 287 9.08 -14.05 -7.61
C TYR A 287 8.80 -12.56 -7.32
N GLN A 288 7.57 -12.08 -7.58
CA GLN A 288 7.23 -10.67 -7.30
C GLN A 288 7.25 -10.37 -5.80
N LEU A 289 6.71 -11.27 -4.97
CA LEU A 289 6.74 -11.12 -3.51
C LEU A 289 8.18 -11.07 -3.00
N THR A 290 9.04 -11.99 -3.47
CA THR A 290 10.45 -12.08 -3.05
C THR A 290 11.22 -10.82 -3.42
N LYS A 291 11.01 -10.33 -4.64
CA LYS A 291 11.67 -9.13 -5.13
C LYS A 291 11.29 -7.88 -4.33
N LEU A 292 10.06 -7.84 -3.79
CA LEU A 292 9.54 -6.67 -3.10
C LEU A 292 9.76 -6.72 -1.59
N PHE A 293 9.57 -7.87 -0.97
CA PHE A 293 9.54 -8.04 0.49
C PHE A 293 10.63 -8.97 1.04
N GLY A 294 11.44 -9.55 0.16
CA GLY A 294 12.45 -10.53 0.53
C GLY A 294 11.93 -11.97 0.58
N PRO A 295 12.86 -12.96 0.57
CA PRO A 295 12.53 -14.38 0.44
C PRO A 295 11.76 -14.94 1.63
N GLU A 296 12.06 -14.51 2.86
CA GLU A 296 11.40 -15.02 4.07
C GLU A 296 9.93 -14.61 4.12
N PHE A 297 9.63 -13.34 3.83
CA PHE A 297 8.25 -12.85 3.79
C PHE A 297 7.47 -13.51 2.66
N ALA A 298 8.09 -13.63 1.47
CA ALA A 298 7.47 -14.32 0.34
C ALA A 298 7.12 -15.77 0.68
N LYS A 299 8.04 -16.50 1.31
CA LYS A 299 7.82 -17.88 1.77
C LYS A 299 6.64 -17.95 2.73
N ARG A 300 6.60 -17.08 3.75
CA ARG A 300 5.50 -17.06 4.73
C ARG A 300 4.14 -16.87 4.03
N VAL A 301 4.04 -15.92 3.10
CA VAL A 301 2.81 -15.67 2.32
C VAL A 301 2.45 -16.88 1.47
N THR A 302 3.37 -17.39 0.66
CA THR A 302 3.07 -18.48 -0.27
C THR A 302 2.72 -19.77 0.47
N ASP A 303 3.48 -20.10 1.52
CA ASP A 303 3.25 -21.32 2.30
C ASP A 303 1.90 -21.28 3.01
N SER A 304 1.50 -20.11 3.54
CA SER A 304 0.18 -19.94 4.14
C SER A 304 -0.95 -20.27 3.17
N HIS A 305 -0.77 -20.02 1.87
CA HIS A 305 -1.76 -20.35 0.85
C HIS A 305 -1.78 -21.86 0.54
N GLU A 306 -0.61 -22.50 0.45
CA GLU A 306 -0.53 -23.93 0.12
C GLU A 306 -1.05 -24.86 1.23
N THR A 307 -1.20 -24.34 2.47
CA THR A 307 -1.81 -25.09 3.58
C THR A 307 -3.33 -25.24 3.49
N LEU A 308 -3.99 -24.54 2.56
CA LEU A 308 -5.42 -24.68 2.34
C LEU A 308 -5.79 -26.07 1.82
N ASP A 309 -6.94 -26.58 2.27
CA ASP A 309 -7.47 -27.87 1.81
C ASP A 309 -8.05 -27.75 0.39
N GLY A 310 -7.81 -28.77 -0.43
CA GLY A 310 -8.32 -28.86 -1.81
C GLY A 310 -7.33 -29.43 -2.81
N ASN A 311 -6.03 -29.22 -2.59
CA ASN A 311 -4.97 -29.73 -3.46
C ASN A 311 -4.62 -31.18 -3.10
N THR A 312 -4.29 -31.98 -4.12
CA THR A 312 -3.62 -33.27 -3.96
C THR A 312 -2.22 -33.08 -3.37
N VAL A 313 -1.65 -34.15 -2.81
CA VAL A 313 -0.28 -34.12 -2.27
C VAL A 313 0.73 -33.68 -3.33
N ASN A 314 0.57 -34.11 -4.58
CA ASN A 314 1.49 -33.74 -5.66
C ASN A 314 1.34 -32.28 -6.09
N GLU A 315 0.12 -31.76 -6.21
CA GLU A 315 -0.11 -30.33 -6.49
C GLU A 315 0.57 -29.47 -5.42
N ARG A 316 0.30 -29.76 -4.14
CA ARG A 316 0.90 -29.03 -3.02
C ARG A 316 2.43 -29.09 -3.04
N LEU A 317 3.03 -30.24 -3.35
CA LEU A 317 4.50 -30.37 -3.45
C LEU A 317 5.07 -29.58 -4.63
N MET A 318 4.38 -29.58 -5.78
CA MET A 318 4.75 -28.75 -6.93
C MET A 318 4.70 -27.27 -6.57
N ASP A 319 3.65 -26.82 -5.88
CA ASP A 319 3.47 -25.42 -5.52
C ASP A 319 4.55 -24.93 -4.55
N PHE A 320 4.80 -25.68 -3.46
CA PHE A 320 5.93 -25.40 -2.55
C PHE A 320 7.27 -25.32 -3.28
N HIS A 321 7.52 -26.28 -4.17
CA HIS A 321 8.75 -26.35 -4.94
C HIS A 321 8.91 -25.13 -5.86
N ASN A 322 7.89 -24.83 -6.66
CA ASN A 322 7.90 -23.74 -7.61
C ASN A 322 7.97 -22.37 -6.91
N ASN A 323 7.33 -22.22 -5.75
CA ASN A 323 7.49 -21.05 -4.88
C ASN A 323 8.96 -20.89 -4.42
N ALA A 324 9.64 -21.98 -4.07
CA ALA A 324 11.06 -21.97 -3.69
C ALA A 324 12.00 -21.68 -4.86
N VAL A 325 11.72 -22.24 -6.05
CA VAL A 325 12.47 -21.93 -7.29
C VAL A 325 12.40 -20.44 -7.59
N ALA A 326 11.21 -19.83 -7.48
CA ALA A 326 11.05 -18.40 -7.71
C ALA A 326 11.90 -17.53 -6.77
N ARG A 327 12.01 -17.93 -5.49
CA ARG A 327 12.90 -17.27 -4.52
C ARG A 327 14.37 -17.36 -4.96
N ALA A 328 14.80 -18.55 -5.40
CA ALA A 328 16.15 -18.77 -5.92
C ALA A 328 16.42 -17.94 -7.19
N LEU A 329 15.47 -17.84 -8.11
CA LEU A 329 15.61 -17.01 -9.33
C LEU A 329 15.85 -15.53 -9.00
N VAL A 330 15.24 -14.99 -7.93
CA VAL A 330 15.54 -13.63 -7.48
C VAL A 330 16.96 -13.53 -6.95
N ALA A 331 17.42 -14.50 -6.16
CA ALA A 331 18.80 -14.55 -5.66
C ALA A 331 19.84 -14.66 -6.79
N ASP A 332 19.50 -15.40 -7.85
CA ASP A 332 20.30 -15.54 -9.08
C ASP A 332 20.32 -14.25 -9.93
N GLY A 333 19.57 -13.21 -9.55
CA GLY A 333 19.53 -11.93 -10.28
C GLY A 333 18.73 -11.99 -11.59
N VAL A 334 17.89 -13.00 -11.78
CA VAL A 334 17.07 -13.18 -12.98
C VAL A 334 16.18 -11.97 -13.18
N LYS A 335 16.05 -11.50 -14.42
CA LYS A 335 15.16 -10.39 -14.77
C LYS A 335 13.75 -10.89 -15.06
N VAL A 336 12.74 -10.12 -14.66
CA VAL A 336 11.30 -10.44 -14.87
C VAL A 336 10.97 -10.77 -16.32
N GLU A 337 11.67 -10.14 -17.27
CA GLU A 337 11.46 -10.31 -18.70
C GLU A 337 11.86 -11.70 -19.21
N ALA A 338 12.77 -12.39 -18.51
CA ALA A 338 13.21 -13.75 -18.82
C ALA A 338 12.38 -14.82 -18.10
N LEU A 339 11.50 -14.43 -17.18
CA LEU A 339 10.83 -15.36 -16.27
C LEU A 339 9.97 -16.38 -17.03
N GLU A 340 9.25 -15.94 -18.06
CA GLU A 340 8.42 -16.82 -18.87
C GLU A 340 9.24 -17.91 -19.59
N GLU A 341 10.34 -17.53 -20.25
CA GLU A 341 11.23 -18.48 -20.92
C GLU A 341 11.85 -19.48 -19.94
N ILE A 342 12.26 -19.00 -18.75
CA ILE A 342 12.80 -19.84 -17.68
C ILE A 342 11.74 -20.82 -17.16
N ILE A 343 10.51 -20.38 -16.93
CA ILE A 343 9.42 -21.28 -16.51
C ILE A 343 9.21 -22.39 -17.54
N LEU A 344 9.30 -22.07 -18.83
CA LEU A 344 9.09 -23.04 -19.90
C LEU A 344 10.28 -23.99 -20.12
N SER A 345 11.51 -23.62 -19.75
CA SER A 345 12.72 -24.37 -20.12
C SER A 345 13.61 -24.84 -18.96
N ASP A 346 13.55 -24.21 -17.78
CA ASP A 346 14.43 -24.52 -16.65
C ASP A 346 14.08 -25.90 -16.06
N PRO A 347 15.05 -26.82 -15.94
CA PRO A 347 14.83 -28.15 -15.38
C PRO A 347 14.44 -28.10 -13.89
N ARG A 348 14.68 -26.99 -13.18
CA ARG A 348 14.24 -26.76 -11.80
C ARG A 348 12.73 -26.61 -11.68
N VAL A 349 12.00 -26.31 -12.76
CA VAL A 349 10.57 -26.03 -12.69
C VAL A 349 9.77 -27.30 -12.92
N ILE A 350 8.82 -27.57 -12.02
CA ILE A 350 7.82 -28.65 -12.15
C ILE A 350 6.59 -28.07 -12.84
N ARG A 351 6.27 -28.56 -14.04
CA ARG A 351 5.20 -27.96 -14.88
C ARG A 351 3.86 -28.65 -14.73
N SER A 352 3.86 -29.86 -14.19
CA SER A 352 2.67 -30.66 -13.93
C SER A 352 2.82 -31.46 -12.63
N PRO A 353 1.74 -31.64 -11.84
CA PRO A 353 1.75 -32.50 -10.65
C PRO A 353 2.18 -33.95 -10.94
N HIS A 354 2.04 -34.42 -12.19
CA HIS A 354 2.48 -35.76 -12.60
C HIS A 354 4.01 -35.91 -12.66
N GLU A 355 4.77 -34.81 -12.70
CA GLU A 355 6.23 -34.82 -12.71
C GLU A 355 6.82 -34.98 -11.29
N VAL A 356 6.03 -34.71 -10.23
CA VAL A 356 6.50 -34.73 -8.83
C VAL A 356 7.10 -36.07 -8.41
N PRO A 357 6.51 -37.25 -8.70
CA PRO A 357 7.07 -38.53 -8.28
C PRO A 357 8.45 -38.85 -8.89
N SER A 358 8.75 -38.30 -10.07
CA SER A 358 10.04 -38.50 -10.75
C SER A 358 11.06 -37.40 -10.43
N TYR A 359 10.64 -36.34 -9.72
CA TYR A 359 11.47 -35.19 -9.43
C TYR A 359 12.41 -35.44 -8.25
N LYS A 360 13.73 -35.31 -8.47
CA LYS A 360 14.74 -35.46 -7.42
C LYS A 360 15.11 -34.10 -6.84
N GLY A 361 15.08 -33.97 -5.51
CA GLY A 361 15.52 -32.75 -4.83
C GLY A 361 14.46 -31.67 -4.74
N LEU A 362 13.24 -32.04 -4.31
CA LEU A 362 12.20 -31.06 -4.01
C LEU A 362 12.68 -30.04 -2.98
N LEU A 363 12.79 -28.79 -3.42
CA LEU A 363 12.92 -27.62 -2.55
C LEU A 363 11.64 -27.44 -1.71
N LYS A 364 11.81 -26.95 -0.48
CA LYS A 364 10.73 -26.54 0.43
C LYS A 364 10.87 -25.06 0.75
#